data_AF-A0A952U9A7-F1
#
_entry.id   AF-A0A952U9A7-F1
#
_cell.length_a   1.000
_cell.length_b   1.000
_cell.length_c   1.000
_cell.angle_alpha   90.00
_cell.angle_beta   90.00
_cell.angle_gamma   90.00
#
_symmetry.space_group_name_H-M   'P 1'
#
loop_
_entity.id
_entity.type
_entity.pdbx_description
1 polymer ?
#
loop_
_entity_poly.entity_id
_entity_poly.type
_entity_poly.pdbx_seq_one_letter_code
_entity_poly.pdbx_strand_id
1 'polypeptide(L)'
;MTPQQIDQIGLIVGTLFTLAIFSYLLTDNVLHRIAIHIFIGAAAAFVLIAAVESVLIPWINTMILAQPPSIPRIIIGLLPFLIGYLLLLKLSPRYSRTGTFGLAVVVSVGTAVALWGAIAGTLIPFVVSTARGFRQDNILDGFIVLIGTISVLAYFTFLGSRRQSGEVEQILPVQFTGRIGQVFITITLGATYALLIISALSVLTGVLADRIHLLFPGS
;
A
#
# COMPACT_ATOMS: atom_id res chain seq x y z
N MET A 1 3.65 27.13 16.67
CA MET A 1 2.48 26.25 16.54
C MET A 1 2.58 25.21 17.63
N THR A 2 1.60 25.10 18.51
CA THR A 2 1.61 24.07 19.56
C THR A 2 1.32 22.70 18.92
N PRO A 3 1.82 21.58 19.47
CA PRO A 3 1.59 20.23 18.92
C PRO A 3 0.10 19.93 18.70
N GLN A 4 -0.74 20.35 19.64
CA GLN A 4 -2.20 20.20 19.57
C GLN A 4 -2.84 20.91 18.36
N GLN A 5 -2.33 22.08 17.95
CA GLN A 5 -2.85 22.80 16.79
C GLN A 5 -2.56 22.05 15.49
N ILE A 6 -1.40 21.39 15.40
CA ILE A 6 -1.00 20.62 14.21
C ILE A 6 -1.89 19.38 14.07
N ASP A 7 -2.15 18.68 15.19
CA ASP A 7 -3.02 17.50 15.20
C ASP A 7 -4.46 17.85 14.80
N GLN A 8 -4.99 18.97 15.28
CA GLN A 8 -6.33 19.45 14.92
C GLN A 8 -6.44 19.81 13.44
N ILE A 9 -5.44 20.53 12.89
CA ILE A 9 -5.40 20.87 11.46
C ILE A 9 -5.31 19.59 10.62
N GLY A 10 -4.45 18.65 11.02
CA GLY A 10 -4.30 17.36 10.34
C GLY A 10 -5.61 16.57 10.32
N LEU A 11 -6.33 16.53 11.44
CA LEU A 11 -7.63 15.85 11.55
C LEU A 11 -8.67 16.50 10.65
N ILE A 12 -8.78 17.84 10.66
CA ILE A 12 -9.75 18.57 9.82
C ILE A 12 -9.44 18.36 8.34
N VAL A 13 -8.18 18.52 7.93
CA VAL A 13 -7.75 18.35 6.54
C VAL A 13 -7.94 16.89 6.08
N GLY A 14 -7.57 15.92 6.92
CA GLY A 14 -7.75 14.49 6.63
C GLY A 14 -9.22 14.10 6.48
N THR A 15 -10.08 14.63 7.34
CA THR A 15 -11.54 14.40 7.27
C THR A 15 -12.12 15.01 5.99
N LEU A 16 -11.72 16.24 5.65
CA LEU A 16 -12.16 16.92 4.42
C LEU A 16 -11.71 16.16 3.16
N PHE A 17 -10.46 15.68 3.13
CA PHE A 17 -9.94 14.89 2.01
C PHE A 17 -10.65 13.54 1.87
N THR A 18 -10.93 12.89 2.99
CA THR A 18 -11.68 11.62 3.01
C THR A 18 -13.08 11.82 2.43
N LEU A 19 -13.79 12.86 2.88
CA LEU A 19 -15.09 13.24 2.31
C LEU A 19 -15.00 13.61 0.83
N ALA A 20 -13.97 14.35 0.42
CA ALA A 20 -13.76 14.72 -0.98
C ALA A 20 -13.52 13.50 -1.89
N ILE A 21 -12.80 12.48 -1.41
CA ILE A 21 -12.60 11.21 -2.13
C ILE A 21 -13.92 10.43 -2.21
N PHE A 22 -14.63 10.27 -1.09
CA PHE A 22 -15.90 9.56 -1.04
C PHE A 22 -17.04 10.28 -1.78
N SER A 23 -16.92 11.58 -2.05
CA SER A 23 -17.88 12.36 -2.85
C SER A 23 -18.12 11.73 -4.23
N TYR A 24 -17.15 10.98 -4.76
CA TYR A 24 -17.29 10.18 -5.98
C TYR A 24 -18.48 9.22 -5.97
N LEU A 25 -18.79 8.61 -4.82
CA LEU A 25 -19.90 7.66 -4.70
C LEU A 25 -21.27 8.33 -4.77
N LEU A 26 -21.33 9.64 -4.49
CA LEU A 26 -22.58 10.38 -4.39
C LEU A 26 -22.90 11.13 -5.69
N THR A 27 -21.91 11.70 -6.41
CA THR A 27 -22.03 12.34 -7.74
C THR A 27 -20.64 12.70 -8.30
N ASP A 28 -20.52 12.90 -9.62
CA ASP A 28 -19.31 13.30 -10.35
C ASP A 28 -18.89 14.78 -10.08
N ASN A 29 -18.42 15.07 -8.85
CA ASN A 29 -18.18 16.43 -8.37
C ASN A 29 -16.76 16.97 -8.63
N VAL A 30 -16.61 18.30 -8.81
CA VAL A 30 -15.31 18.99 -8.98
C VAL A 30 -14.36 18.78 -7.80
N LEU A 31 -14.91 18.68 -6.58
CA LEU A 31 -14.14 18.48 -5.36
C LEU A 31 -13.34 17.16 -5.39
N HIS A 32 -13.95 16.09 -5.92
CA HIS A 32 -13.28 14.80 -6.10
C HIS A 32 -12.13 14.89 -7.10
N ARG A 33 -12.34 15.58 -8.24
CA ARG A 33 -11.28 15.82 -9.22
C ARG A 33 -10.08 16.51 -8.59
N ILE A 34 -10.29 17.59 -7.84
CA ILE A 34 -9.19 18.31 -7.16
C ILE A 34 -8.46 17.38 -6.18
N ALA A 35 -9.20 16.63 -5.36
CA ALA A 35 -8.62 15.71 -4.38
C ALA A 35 -7.73 14.66 -5.05
N ILE A 36 -8.15 14.08 -6.18
CA ILE A 36 -7.34 13.13 -6.96
C ILE A 36 -6.05 13.77 -7.47
N HIS A 37 -6.10 14.97 -8.04
CA HIS A 37 -4.91 15.62 -8.59
C HIS A 37 -3.89 15.95 -7.49
N ILE A 38 -4.37 16.43 -6.33
CA ILE A 38 -3.50 16.69 -5.18
C ILE A 38 -2.90 15.39 -4.66
N PHE A 39 -3.70 14.32 -4.54
CA PHE A 39 -3.23 13.02 -4.05
C PHE A 39 -2.16 12.43 -4.98
N ILE A 40 -2.39 12.44 -6.29
CA ILE A 40 -1.41 11.96 -7.28
C ILE A 40 -0.15 12.85 -7.25
N GLY A 41 -0.30 14.18 -7.14
CA GLY A 41 0.82 15.11 -7.02
C GLY A 41 1.66 14.87 -5.77
N ALA A 42 1.02 14.66 -4.62
CA ALA A 42 1.70 14.34 -3.36
C ALA A 42 2.43 13.00 -3.43
N ALA A 43 1.80 11.97 -4.02
CA ALA A 43 2.45 10.68 -4.25
C ALA A 43 3.68 10.82 -5.17
N ALA A 44 3.56 11.59 -6.26
CA ALA A 44 4.67 11.85 -7.17
C ALA A 44 5.82 12.62 -6.49
N ALA A 45 5.49 13.61 -5.65
CA ALA A 45 6.48 14.35 -4.88
C ALA A 45 7.22 13.46 -3.88
N PHE A 46 6.50 12.59 -3.16
CA PHE A 46 7.11 11.62 -2.25
C PHE A 46 8.08 10.69 -2.98
N VAL A 47 7.67 10.12 -4.12
CA VAL A 47 8.53 9.24 -4.94
C VAL A 47 9.74 10.00 -5.46
N LEU A 48 9.57 11.26 -5.88
CA LEU A 48 10.67 12.11 -6.33
C LEU A 48 11.70 12.34 -5.21
N ILE A 49 11.26 12.72 -4.02
CA ILE A 49 12.13 12.94 -2.86
C ILE A 49 12.86 11.64 -2.50
N ALA A 50 12.13 10.53 -2.39
CA ALA A 50 12.71 9.23 -2.11
C ALA A 50 13.75 8.82 -3.16
N ALA A 51 13.50 9.08 -4.44
CA ALA A 51 14.46 8.83 -5.51
C ALA A 51 15.69 9.75 -5.42
N VAL A 52 15.50 11.02 -5.08
CA VAL A 52 16.61 11.96 -4.88
C VAL A 52 17.51 11.50 -3.73
N GLU A 53 16.92 11.19 -2.58
CA GLU A 53 17.69 10.82 -1.39
C GLU A 53 18.31 9.42 -1.49
N SER A 54 17.56 8.46 -2.03
CA SER A 54 17.98 7.05 -2.04
C SER A 54 18.85 6.70 -3.25
N VAL A 55 18.77 7.47 -4.33
CA VAL A 55 19.45 7.14 -5.60
C VAL A 55 20.32 8.30 -6.07
N LEU A 56 19.77 9.50 -6.20
CA LEU A 56 20.51 10.61 -6.84
C LEU A 56 21.67 11.12 -5.97
N ILE A 57 21.44 11.37 -4.68
CA ILE A 57 22.49 11.84 -3.75
C ILE A 57 23.61 10.79 -3.62
N PRO A 58 23.32 9.50 -3.34
CA PRO A 58 24.35 8.46 -3.31
C PRO A 58 25.12 8.34 -4.63
N TRP A 59 24.44 8.46 -5.77
CA TRP A 59 25.07 8.43 -7.09
C TRP A 59 26.03 9.62 -7.29
N ILE A 60 25.62 10.85 -6.95
CA ILE A 60 26.47 12.05 -7.04
C ILE A 60 27.72 11.87 -6.17
N ASN A 61 27.53 11.44 -4.92
CA ASN A 61 28.63 11.28 -3.97
C ASN A 61 29.64 10.22 -4.42
N THR A 62 29.17 9.11 -4.99
CA THR A 62 30.02 8.01 -5.44
C THR A 62 30.74 8.26 -6.76
N MET A 63 30.22 9.15 -7.62
CA MET A 63 30.77 9.46 -8.94
C MET A 63 31.61 10.74 -8.98
N ILE A 64 31.19 11.80 -8.27
CA ILE A 64 31.83 13.12 -8.32
C ILE A 64 32.80 13.33 -7.15
N LEU A 65 32.46 12.80 -5.96
CA LEU A 65 33.20 13.11 -4.73
C LEU A 65 34.14 11.98 -4.25
N ALA A 66 34.00 10.76 -4.79
CA ALA A 66 34.87 9.64 -4.41
C ALA A 66 36.15 9.60 -5.25
N GLN A 67 37.29 9.93 -4.64
CA GLN A 67 38.62 9.63 -5.19
C GLN A 67 39.11 8.26 -4.68
N PRO A 68 39.84 7.44 -5.49
CA PRO A 68 40.41 7.74 -6.80
C PRO A 68 39.51 7.41 -8.01
N PRO A 69 39.69 8.11 -9.16
CA PRO A 69 38.92 7.89 -10.37
C PRO A 69 39.28 6.53 -11.01
N SER A 70 38.32 5.62 -11.03
CA SER A 70 38.41 4.34 -11.72
C SER A 70 37.52 4.37 -12.97
N ILE A 71 38.10 4.08 -14.14
CA ILE A 71 37.41 4.08 -15.45
C ILE A 71 36.09 3.26 -15.43
N PRO A 72 36.01 2.10 -14.76
CA PRO A 72 34.75 1.34 -14.65
C PRO A 72 33.60 2.10 -13.97
N ARG A 73 33.89 2.99 -13.00
CA ARG A 73 32.85 3.79 -12.33
C ARG A 73 32.22 4.82 -13.26
N ILE A 74 33.00 5.46 -14.11
CA ILE A 74 32.51 6.47 -15.05
C ILE A 74 31.53 5.85 -16.05
N ILE A 75 31.80 4.62 -16.50
CA ILE A 75 30.92 3.89 -17.44
C ILE A 75 29.59 3.52 -16.77
N ILE A 76 29.62 2.99 -15.53
CA ILE A 76 28.40 2.65 -14.77
C ILE A 76 27.64 3.92 -14.38
N GLY A 77 28.33 5.01 -14.08
CA GLY A 77 27.77 6.31 -13.74
C GLY A 77 27.04 6.99 -14.90
N LEU A 78 27.41 6.70 -16.15
CA LEU A 78 26.74 7.26 -17.34
C LEU A 78 25.38 6.59 -17.62
N LEU A 79 25.15 5.38 -17.10
CA LEU A 79 23.99 4.55 -17.41
C LEU A 79 22.65 5.19 -16.97
N PRO A 80 22.50 5.77 -15.76
CA PRO A 80 21.28 6.46 -15.36
C PRO A 80 21.02 7.73 -16.18
N PHE A 81 22.08 8.43 -16.59
CA PHE A 81 21.98 9.60 -17.46
C PHE A 81 21.53 9.21 -18.87
N LEU A 82 22.01 8.09 -19.39
CA LEU A 82 21.57 7.54 -20.67
C LEU A 82 20.08 7.18 -20.62
N ILE A 83 19.63 6.55 -19.53
CA ILE A 83 18.21 6.19 -19.33
C ILE A 83 17.35 7.45 -19.17
N GLY A 84 17.80 8.44 -18.41
CA GLY A 84 17.12 9.73 -18.24
C GLY A 84 17.01 10.52 -19.56
N TYR A 85 18.07 10.49 -20.37
CA TYR A 85 18.08 11.08 -21.70
C TYR A 85 17.14 10.34 -22.66
N LEU A 86 17.12 8.99 -22.63
CA LEU A 86 16.17 8.18 -23.42
C LEU A 86 14.70 8.49 -23.06
N LEU A 87 14.44 8.76 -21.77
CA LEU A 87 13.12 9.16 -21.26
C LEU A 87 12.71 10.56 -21.74
N LEU A 88 13.65 11.52 -21.72
CA LEU A 88 13.41 12.88 -22.23
C LEU A 88 13.05 12.87 -23.73
N LEU A 89 13.67 12.00 -24.52
CA LEU A 89 13.35 11.85 -25.95
C LEU A 89 11.92 11.35 -26.20
N LYS A 90 11.31 10.62 -25.25
CA LYS A 90 9.91 10.18 -25.33
C LYS A 90 8.91 11.34 -25.18
N LEU A 91 9.32 12.46 -24.57
CA LEU A 91 8.48 13.66 -24.46
C LEU A 91 8.22 14.30 -25.84
N SER A 92 9.03 13.97 -26.85
CA SER A 92 8.80 14.35 -28.24
C SER A 92 8.10 13.22 -29.03
N PRO A 93 6.90 13.46 -29.61
CA PRO A 93 6.15 12.45 -30.36
C PRO A 93 6.88 11.92 -31.61
N ARG A 94 7.99 12.55 -32.03
CA ARG A 94 8.77 12.20 -33.23
C ARG A 94 9.75 11.02 -33.03
N TYR A 95 10.12 10.68 -31.79
CA TYR A 95 11.06 9.58 -31.45
C TYR A 95 10.44 8.48 -30.56
N SER A 96 9.11 8.35 -30.62
CA SER A 96 8.29 7.51 -29.74
C SER A 96 8.74 6.04 -29.63
N ARG A 97 9.22 5.42 -30.72
CA ARG A 97 9.61 3.99 -30.72
C ARG A 97 10.81 3.67 -29.83
N THR A 98 11.82 4.54 -29.79
CA THR A 98 12.99 4.32 -28.91
C THR A 98 12.65 4.62 -27.45
N GLY A 99 11.75 5.59 -27.22
CA GLY A 99 11.24 5.93 -25.89
C GLY A 99 10.38 4.83 -25.24
N THR A 100 9.79 3.92 -26.02
CA THR A 100 9.04 2.76 -25.49
C THR A 100 9.92 1.84 -24.66
N PHE A 101 11.19 1.64 -25.03
CA PHE A 101 12.13 0.84 -24.23
C PHE A 101 12.41 1.49 -22.87
N GLY A 102 12.60 2.81 -22.83
CA GLY A 102 12.77 3.56 -21.59
C GLY A 102 11.53 3.45 -20.68
N LEU A 103 10.32 3.55 -21.25
CA LEU A 103 9.08 3.36 -20.50
C LEU A 103 8.97 1.93 -19.94
N ALA A 104 9.28 0.92 -20.75
CA ALA A 104 9.23 -0.48 -20.32
C ALA A 104 10.16 -0.72 -19.12
N VAL A 105 11.36 -0.12 -19.13
CA VAL A 105 12.30 -0.20 -18.01
C VAL A 105 11.73 0.49 -16.76
N VAL A 106 11.21 1.71 -16.89
CA VAL A 106 10.63 2.45 -15.73
C VAL A 106 9.44 1.72 -15.13
N VAL A 107 8.54 1.21 -15.97
CA VAL A 107 7.38 0.43 -15.51
C VAL A 107 7.85 -0.86 -14.85
N SER A 108 8.82 -1.56 -15.42
CA SER A 108 9.35 -2.81 -14.85
C SER A 108 10.05 -2.58 -13.51
N VAL A 109 10.81 -1.49 -13.37
CA VAL A 109 11.43 -1.11 -12.09
C VAL A 109 10.35 -0.70 -11.09
N GLY A 110 9.36 0.09 -11.51
CA GLY A 110 8.23 0.50 -10.67
C GLY A 110 7.42 -0.69 -10.15
N THR A 111 7.12 -1.67 -11.01
CA THR A 111 6.43 -2.89 -10.61
C THR A 111 7.29 -3.76 -9.69
N ALA A 112 8.60 -3.88 -9.94
CA ALA A 112 9.52 -4.61 -9.06
C ALA A 112 9.60 -3.97 -7.67
N VAL A 113 9.71 -2.64 -7.59
CA VAL A 113 9.73 -1.90 -6.31
C VAL A 113 8.39 -2.04 -5.58
N ALA A 114 7.27 -1.94 -6.29
CA ALA A 114 5.94 -2.14 -5.70
C ALA A 114 5.77 -3.57 -5.16
N LEU A 115 6.20 -4.58 -5.92
CA LEU A 115 6.16 -5.97 -5.50
C LEU A 115 7.05 -6.22 -4.28
N TRP A 116 8.28 -5.69 -4.29
CA TRP A 116 9.17 -5.78 -3.12
C TRP A 116 8.59 -5.05 -1.91
N GLY A 117 7.99 -3.88 -2.10
CA GLY A 117 7.28 -3.15 -1.06
C GLY A 117 6.12 -3.95 -0.46
N ALA A 118 5.35 -4.65 -1.28
CA ALA A 118 4.28 -5.54 -0.80
C ALA A 118 4.83 -6.76 -0.04
N ILE A 119 5.92 -7.36 -0.54
CA ILE A 119 6.56 -8.50 0.12
C ILE A 119 7.16 -8.09 1.47
N ALA A 120 7.99 -7.06 1.47
CA ALA A 120 8.69 -6.59 2.67
C ALA A 120 7.76 -5.91 3.67
N GLY A 121 6.78 -5.14 3.18
CA GLY A 121 5.84 -4.39 4.00
C GLY A 121 4.73 -5.27 4.61
N THR A 122 4.34 -6.34 3.93
CA THR A 122 3.18 -7.14 4.35
C THR A 122 3.51 -8.62 4.51
N LEU A 123 4.03 -9.29 3.47
CA LEU A 123 4.19 -10.74 3.49
C LEU A 123 5.24 -11.20 4.52
N ILE A 124 6.39 -10.54 4.59
CA ILE A 124 7.44 -10.90 5.56
C ILE A 124 6.95 -10.72 6.99
N PRO A 125 6.41 -9.55 7.41
CA PRO A 125 5.84 -9.38 8.74
C PRO A 125 4.75 -10.40 9.07
N PHE A 126 3.90 -10.75 8.09
CA PHE A 126 2.84 -11.74 8.26
C PHE A 126 3.40 -13.15 8.54
N VAL A 127 4.36 -13.60 7.73
CA VAL A 127 5.02 -14.91 7.91
C VAL A 127 5.76 -14.96 9.25
N VAL A 128 6.49 -13.91 9.61
CA VAL A 128 7.22 -13.83 10.89
C VAL A 128 6.27 -13.83 12.08
N SER A 129 5.15 -13.10 12.00
CA SER A 129 4.14 -13.08 13.06
C SER A 129 3.47 -14.44 13.24
N THR A 130 3.19 -15.14 12.15
CA THR A 130 2.67 -16.51 12.16
C THR A 130 3.69 -17.47 12.79
N ALA A 131 4.97 -17.38 12.40
CA ALA A 131 6.04 -18.22 12.93
C ALA A 131 6.28 -18.01 14.43
N ARG A 132 6.14 -16.77 14.93
CA ARG A 132 6.22 -16.47 16.38
C ARG A 132 5.09 -17.12 17.18
N GLY A 133 3.92 -17.35 16.58
CA GLY A 133 2.81 -18.09 17.19
C GLY A 133 3.11 -19.56 17.48
N PHE A 134 4.19 -20.12 16.92
CA PHE A 134 4.64 -21.50 17.18
C PHE A 134 5.70 -21.61 18.29
N ARG A 135 5.97 -20.57 19.09
CA ARG A 135 6.87 -20.71 20.25
C ARG A 135 6.32 -21.70 21.27
N GLN A 136 7.25 -22.40 21.91
CA GLN A 136 7.08 -23.62 22.72
C GLN A 136 6.06 -23.56 23.87
N ASP A 137 5.59 -22.39 24.26
CA ASP A 137 4.74 -22.21 25.42
C ASP A 137 3.25 -22.52 25.13
N ASN A 138 2.79 -22.41 23.87
CA ASN A 138 1.39 -22.67 23.47
C ASN A 138 1.28 -23.46 22.16
N ILE A 139 1.50 -24.78 22.21
CA ILE A 139 1.40 -25.69 21.05
C ILE A 139 0.00 -25.66 20.41
N LEU A 140 -1.05 -25.47 21.23
CA LEU A 140 -2.44 -25.36 20.77
C LEU A 140 -2.68 -24.14 19.88
N ASP A 141 -2.10 -22.98 20.23
CA ASP A 141 -2.22 -21.75 19.44
C ASP A 141 -1.55 -21.92 18.07
N GLY A 142 -0.39 -22.59 18.03
CA GLY A 142 0.29 -22.94 16.79
C GLY A 142 -0.57 -23.81 15.86
N PHE A 143 -1.25 -24.83 16.39
CA PHE A 143 -2.17 -25.66 15.58
C PHE A 143 -3.38 -24.89 15.08
N ILE A 144 -3.98 -24.04 15.91
CA ILE A 144 -5.14 -23.21 15.52
C ILE A 144 -4.73 -22.24 14.40
N VAL A 145 -3.57 -21.58 14.53
CA VAL A 145 -3.04 -20.68 13.48
C VAL A 145 -2.73 -21.47 12.21
N LEU A 146 -2.07 -22.63 12.29
CA LEU A 146 -1.77 -23.47 11.13
C LEU A 146 -3.03 -23.86 10.36
N ILE A 147 -4.02 -24.41 11.07
CA ILE A 147 -5.27 -24.88 10.49
C ILE A 147 -6.06 -23.69 9.92
N GLY A 148 -6.09 -22.56 10.63
CA GLY A 148 -6.72 -21.33 10.15
C GLY A 148 -6.07 -20.81 8.87
N THR A 149 -4.73 -20.73 8.82
CA THR A 149 -3.98 -20.28 7.65
C THR A 149 -4.17 -21.22 6.46
N ILE A 150 -4.06 -22.54 6.65
CA ILE A 150 -4.29 -23.53 5.59
C ILE A 150 -5.72 -23.44 5.05
N SER A 151 -6.71 -23.33 5.96
CA SER A 151 -8.12 -23.20 5.61
C SER A 151 -8.42 -21.94 4.78
N VAL A 152 -7.86 -20.80 5.18
CA VAL A 152 -8.01 -19.53 4.46
C VAL A 152 -7.29 -19.54 3.11
N LEU A 153 -6.06 -20.07 3.04
CA LEU A 153 -5.35 -20.23 1.76
C LEU A 153 -6.12 -21.16 0.82
N ALA A 154 -6.65 -22.27 1.33
CA ALA A 154 -7.49 -23.19 0.57
C ALA A 154 -8.80 -22.53 0.10
N TYR A 155 -9.35 -21.56 0.83
CA TYR A 155 -10.47 -20.78 0.29
C TYR A 155 -10.04 -19.86 -0.86
N PHE A 156 -8.99 -19.06 -0.69
CA PHE A 156 -8.60 -18.04 -1.68
C PHE A 156 -7.97 -18.61 -2.95
N THR A 157 -7.09 -19.61 -2.84
CA THR A 157 -6.45 -20.23 -4.02
C THR A 157 -7.47 -20.92 -4.92
N PHE A 158 -8.55 -21.47 -4.34
CA PHE A 158 -9.60 -22.14 -5.10
C PHE A 158 -10.72 -21.20 -5.54
N LEU A 159 -10.97 -20.09 -4.83
CA LEU A 159 -11.85 -19.01 -5.31
C LEU A 159 -11.26 -18.26 -6.52
N GLY A 160 -9.93 -18.20 -6.61
CA GLY A 160 -9.20 -17.68 -7.78
C GLY A 160 -9.25 -18.60 -9.02
N SER A 161 -9.68 -19.85 -8.86
CA SER A 161 -9.89 -20.80 -9.97
C SER A 161 -11.35 -20.81 -10.45
N ARG A 162 -12.00 -19.64 -10.52
CA ARG A 162 -13.18 -19.52 -11.38
C ARG A 162 -12.72 -19.36 -12.82
N ARG A 163 -12.65 -20.48 -13.54
CA ARG A 163 -12.59 -20.46 -15.01
C ARG A 163 -13.82 -19.75 -15.57
N GLN A 164 -13.61 -18.94 -16.60
CA GLN A 164 -14.60 -18.19 -17.38
C GLN A 164 -15.54 -19.09 -18.22
N SER A 165 -15.64 -20.39 -17.91
CA SER A 165 -16.35 -21.38 -18.70
C SER A 165 -17.12 -22.26 -17.73
N GLY A 166 -18.45 -22.15 -17.78
CA GLY A 166 -19.39 -22.69 -16.79
C GLY A 166 -19.57 -24.21 -16.81
N GLU A 167 -18.48 -24.98 -16.74
CA GLU A 167 -18.56 -26.42 -16.44
C GLU A 167 -17.82 -26.74 -15.15
N VAL A 168 -18.57 -27.32 -14.22
CA VAL A 168 -18.17 -27.63 -12.86
C VAL A 168 -17.54 -29.01 -12.84
N GLU A 169 -16.24 -29.10 -13.14
CA GLU A 169 -15.45 -30.25 -12.69
C GLU A 169 -14.86 -29.92 -11.31
N GLN A 170 -15.67 -30.20 -10.29
CA GLN A 170 -15.24 -30.24 -8.90
C GLN A 170 -14.44 -31.52 -8.68
N ILE A 171 -13.12 -31.40 -8.48
CA ILE A 171 -12.35 -32.44 -7.80
C ILE A 171 -12.88 -32.60 -6.37
N LEU A 172 -13.55 -33.73 -6.14
CA LEU A 172 -14.43 -34.05 -5.01
C LEU A 172 -13.87 -33.94 -3.57
N PRO A 173 -12.56 -33.91 -3.26
CA PRO A 173 -12.12 -33.73 -1.87
C PRO A 173 -12.15 -32.27 -1.36
N VAL A 174 -12.42 -31.27 -2.21
CA VAL A 174 -12.03 -29.85 -1.95
C VAL A 174 -13.20 -28.94 -1.55
N GLN A 175 -14.46 -29.40 -1.66
CA GLN A 175 -15.62 -28.59 -1.28
C GLN A 175 -15.78 -28.40 0.23
N PHE A 176 -15.33 -29.37 1.04
CA PHE A 176 -15.43 -29.30 2.49
C PHE A 176 -14.45 -28.28 3.09
N THR A 177 -13.19 -28.28 2.64
CA THR A 177 -12.17 -27.33 3.13
C THR A 177 -12.50 -25.88 2.76
N GLY A 178 -13.06 -25.64 1.55
CA GLY A 178 -13.47 -24.31 1.12
C GLY A 178 -14.59 -23.70 1.97
N ARG A 179 -15.57 -24.49 2.44
CA ARG A 179 -16.63 -23.99 3.33
C ARG A 179 -16.11 -23.54 4.70
N ILE A 180 -15.11 -24.24 5.24
CA ILE A 180 -14.50 -23.88 6.52
C ILE A 180 -13.79 -22.53 6.40
N GLY A 181 -13.05 -22.32 5.31
CA GLY A 181 -12.40 -21.03 5.05
C GLY A 181 -13.40 -19.89 4.83
N GLN A 182 -14.56 -20.16 4.20
CA GLN A 182 -15.65 -19.20 4.06
C GLN A 182 -16.20 -18.75 5.42
N VAL A 183 -16.49 -19.69 6.33
CA VAL A 183 -16.99 -19.37 7.68
C VAL A 183 -15.96 -18.55 8.45
N PHE A 184 -14.68 -18.91 8.36
CA PHE A 184 -13.60 -18.16 8.99
C PHE A 184 -13.56 -16.72 8.49
N ILE A 185 -13.63 -16.50 7.18
CA ILE A 185 -13.65 -15.16 6.57
C ILE A 185 -14.89 -14.38 6.99
N THR A 186 -16.07 -14.99 7.01
CA THR A 186 -17.30 -14.32 7.46
C THR A 186 -17.19 -13.87 8.91
N ILE A 187 -16.63 -14.71 9.80
CA ILE A 187 -16.41 -14.37 11.21
C ILE A 187 -15.38 -13.25 11.32
N THR A 188 -14.23 -13.35 10.64
CA THR A 188 -13.17 -12.33 10.71
C THR A 188 -13.64 -10.99 10.17
N LEU A 189 -14.34 -10.95 9.03
CA LEU A 189 -14.89 -9.72 8.47
C LEU A 189 -15.98 -9.15 9.37
N GLY A 190 -16.85 -9.99 9.93
CA GLY A 190 -17.88 -9.57 10.89
C GLY A 190 -17.28 -8.95 12.15
N ALA A 191 -16.27 -9.59 12.74
CA ALA A 191 -15.56 -9.08 13.91
C ALA A 191 -14.81 -7.77 13.60
N THR A 192 -14.16 -7.69 12.44
CA THR A 192 -13.45 -6.46 12.01
C THR A 192 -14.42 -5.32 11.80
N TYR A 193 -15.58 -5.57 11.19
CA TYR A 193 -16.62 -4.56 11.00
C TYR A 193 -17.20 -4.08 12.33
N ALA A 194 -17.45 -4.99 13.27
CA ALA A 194 -17.87 -4.63 14.62
C ALA A 194 -16.82 -3.76 15.34
N LEU A 195 -15.53 -4.11 15.22
CA LEU A 195 -14.43 -3.32 15.76
C LEU A 195 -14.37 -1.91 15.15
N LEU A 196 -14.61 -1.78 13.84
CA LEU A 196 -14.66 -0.48 13.17
C LEU A 196 -15.82 0.38 13.68
N ILE A 197 -17.02 -0.21 13.89
CA ILE A 197 -18.16 0.51 14.48
C ILE A 197 -17.82 0.99 15.89
N ILE A 198 -17.24 0.11 16.73
CA ILE A 198 -16.86 0.47 18.10
C ILE A 198 -15.81 1.58 18.09
N SER A 199 -14.81 1.49 17.20
CA SER A 199 -13.78 2.52 17.05
C SER A 199 -14.39 3.86 16.61
N ALA A 200 -15.29 3.85 15.62
CA ALA A 200 -15.96 5.05 15.14
C ALA A 200 -16.85 5.68 16.23
N LEU A 201 -17.58 4.85 16.98
CA LEU A 201 -18.41 5.29 18.09
C LEU A 201 -17.55 5.90 19.22
N SER A 202 -16.41 5.27 19.55
CA SER A 202 -15.47 5.78 20.55
C SER A 202 -14.89 7.15 20.16
N VAL A 203 -14.50 7.32 18.90
CA VAL A 203 -14.04 8.62 18.37
C VAL A 203 -15.17 9.65 18.42
N LEU A 204 -16.38 9.29 18.01
CA LEU A 204 -17.55 10.17 18.04
C LEU A 204 -17.86 10.63 19.48
N THR A 205 -17.84 9.71 20.45
CA THR A 205 -18.02 10.04 21.87
C THR A 205 -16.93 10.97 22.36
N GLY A 206 -15.66 10.75 21.97
CA GLY A 206 -14.56 11.65 22.30
C GLY A 206 -14.77 13.08 21.77
N VAL A 207 -15.19 13.21 20.51
CA VAL A 207 -15.49 14.52 19.89
C VAL A 207 -16.70 15.19 20.56
N LEU A 208 -17.75 14.43 20.87
CA LEU A 208 -18.93 14.95 21.57
C LEU A 208 -18.59 15.43 22.98
N ALA A 209 -17.81 14.66 23.74
CA ALA A 209 -17.39 15.02 25.09
C ALA A 209 -16.55 16.31 25.10
N ASP A 210 -15.59 16.43 24.18
CA ASP A 210 -14.77 17.63 24.01
C ASP A 210 -15.62 18.87 23.65
N ARG A 211 -16.62 18.70 22.78
CA ARG A 211 -17.54 19.78 22.39
C ARG A 211 -18.52 20.18 23.49
N ILE A 212 -18.98 19.24 24.32
CA ILE A 212 -19.86 19.53 25.46
C ILE A 212 -19.09 20.28 26.54
N HIS A 213 -17.83 19.90 26.82
CA HIS A 213 -16.98 20.59 27.79
C HIS A 213 -16.65 22.04 27.36
N LEU A 214 -16.59 22.31 26.05
CA LEU A 214 -16.43 23.67 25.53
C LEU A 214 -17.71 24.51 25.62
N LEU A 215 -18.89 23.88 25.61
CA LEU A 215 -20.19 24.56 25.73
C LEU A 215 -20.61 24.76 27.20
N PHE A 216 -20.16 23.89 28.12
CA PHE A 216 -20.38 24.01 29.56
C PHE A 216 -19.06 23.92 30.32
N PRO A 217 -18.25 24.99 30.33
CA PRO A 217 -17.00 25.02 31.07
C PRO A 217 -17.30 25.25 32.56
N GLY A 218 -17.60 24.18 33.32
CA GLY A 218 -17.60 24.25 34.79
C GLY A 218 -18.72 23.53 35.55
N SER A 219 -18.87 22.22 35.34
CA SER A 219 -19.52 21.35 36.34
C SER A 219 -18.77 20.03 36.46
#